data_AF-A0ABD1R9Q7-F1
#
_entry.id   AF-A0ABD1R9Q7-F1
#
_cell.length_a   1.000
_cell.length_b   1.000
_cell.length_c   1.000
_cell.angle_alpha   90.00
_cell.angle_beta   90.00
_cell.angle_gamma   90.00
#
_symmetry.space_group_name_H-M   'P 1'
#
loop_
_entity.id
_entity.type
_entity.pdbx_description
1 polymer ?
#
loop_
_entity_poly.entity_id
_entity_poly.type
_entity_poly.pdbx_seq_one_letter_code
_entity_poly.pdbx_strand_id
1 'polypeptide(L)'
;MSLRGATPALKYRAFHLTLSGGVKRWYNKLVTGSISSWPELKKIFINYFSLGKPASAPVQHLHDIRQAESEPLQSYLSRFNEEMLLCAERRIGHESFLLEGRSQQEPHNI
;
A
#
# COMPACT_ATOMS: atom_id res chain seq x y z
N MET A 1 20.58 -13.12 0.68
CA MET A 1 20.77 -13.08 -0.79
C MET A 1 20.52 -11.64 -1.28
N SER A 2 21.45 -11.03 -2.02
CA SER A 2 21.29 -9.67 -2.57
C SER A 2 21.01 -9.75 -4.07
N LEU A 3 19.93 -9.11 -4.54
CA LEU A 3 19.49 -9.09 -5.95
C LEU A 3 19.70 -7.70 -6.60
N ARG A 4 20.62 -6.89 -6.06
CA ARG A 4 20.96 -5.58 -6.65
C ARG A 4 21.56 -5.79 -8.04
N GLY A 5 21.11 -5.02 -9.03
CA GLY A 5 21.53 -5.16 -10.44
C GLY A 5 20.88 -6.30 -11.24
N ALA A 6 20.10 -7.19 -10.61
CA ALA A 6 19.44 -8.29 -11.31
C ALA A 6 18.32 -7.82 -12.25
N THR A 7 18.12 -8.58 -13.34
CA THR A 7 17.02 -8.36 -14.30
C THR A 7 15.65 -8.51 -13.62
N PRO A 8 14.60 -7.83 -14.08
CA PRO A 8 13.25 -7.96 -13.50
C PRO A 8 12.74 -9.41 -13.47
N ALA A 9 13.03 -10.19 -14.51
CA ALA A 9 12.68 -11.60 -14.59
C ALA A 9 13.38 -12.45 -13.51
N LEU A 10 14.68 -12.19 -13.27
CA LEU A 10 15.42 -12.87 -12.20
C LEU A 10 14.88 -12.47 -10.81
N LYS A 11 14.54 -11.19 -10.61
CA LYS A 11 13.92 -10.72 -9.36
C LYS A 11 12.58 -11.40 -9.10
N TYR A 12 11.73 -11.50 -10.13
CA TYR A 12 10.45 -12.21 -10.05
C TYR A 12 10.65 -13.69 -9.65
N ARG A 13 11.58 -14.39 -10.31
CA ARG A 13 11.87 -15.79 -10.00
C ARG A 13 12.50 -15.98 -8.63
N ALA A 14 13.37 -15.10 -8.18
CA ALA A 14 14.03 -15.23 -6.88
C ALA A 14 13.16 -14.75 -5.71
N PHE A 15 12.10 -13.97 -5.97
CA PHE A 15 11.27 -13.37 -4.94
C PHE A 15 10.70 -14.38 -3.95
N HIS A 16 10.08 -15.45 -4.45
CA HIS A 16 9.47 -16.48 -3.61
C HIS A 16 10.49 -17.17 -2.69
N LEU A 17 11.76 -17.24 -3.09
CA LEU A 17 12.86 -17.81 -2.28
C LEU A 17 13.25 -16.88 -1.12
N THR A 18 12.97 -15.58 -1.22
CA THR A 18 13.27 -14.61 -0.16
C THR A 18 12.17 -14.53 0.90
N LEU A 19 11.00 -15.14 0.67
CA LEU A 19 9.85 -15.04 1.55
C LEU A 19 9.90 -16.08 2.68
N SER A 20 9.56 -15.63 3.89
CA SER A 20 9.43 -16.49 5.08
C SER A 20 8.14 -16.18 5.85
N GLY A 21 7.77 -17.08 6.77
CA GLY A 21 6.66 -16.87 7.70
C GLY A 21 5.32 -16.52 7.04
N GLY A 22 4.64 -15.49 7.55
CA GLY A 22 3.34 -15.03 7.07
C GLY A 22 3.35 -14.54 5.62
N VAL A 23 4.48 -13.99 5.16
CA VAL A 23 4.64 -13.49 3.80
C VAL A 23 4.66 -14.62 2.79
N LYS A 24 5.34 -15.73 3.11
CA LYS A 24 5.32 -16.93 2.28
C LYS A 24 3.92 -17.55 2.19
N ARG A 25 3.18 -17.58 3.31
CA ARG A 25 1.79 -18.07 3.31
C ARG A 25 0.87 -17.22 2.44
N TRP A 26 1.02 -15.91 2.47
CA TRP A 26 0.28 -15.00 1.58
C TRP A 26 0.62 -15.28 0.10
N TYR A 27 1.90 -15.37 -0.24
CA TYR A 27 2.32 -15.59 -1.63
C TYR A 27 1.77 -16.91 -2.19
N ASN A 28 1.74 -17.97 -1.38
CA ASN A 28 1.18 -19.27 -1.77
C ASN A 28 -0.35 -19.27 -1.95
N LYS A 29 -1.06 -18.25 -1.44
CA LYS A 29 -2.52 -18.11 -1.64
C LYS A 29 -2.87 -17.38 -2.94
N LEU A 30 -1.89 -16.77 -3.61
CA LEU A 30 -2.11 -16.10 -4.88
C LEU A 30 -2.46 -17.13 -5.95
N VAL A 31 -3.43 -16.82 -6.79
CA VAL A 31 -3.85 -17.72 -7.88
C VAL A 31 -2.67 -17.90 -8.84
N THR A 32 -2.33 -19.15 -9.17
CA THR A 32 -1.25 -19.45 -10.10
C THR A 32 -1.51 -18.78 -11.46
N GLY A 33 -0.54 -18.02 -11.97
CA GLY A 33 -0.68 -17.29 -13.22
C GLY A 33 -1.36 -15.92 -13.12
N SER A 34 -1.84 -15.51 -11.93
CA SER A 34 -2.43 -14.18 -11.72
C SER A 34 -1.43 -13.02 -11.74
N ILE A 35 -0.13 -13.32 -11.71
CA ILE A 35 0.93 -12.30 -11.70
C ILE A 35 1.91 -12.60 -12.82
N SER A 36 1.90 -11.73 -13.82
CA SER A 36 2.65 -11.87 -15.07
C SER A 36 4.02 -11.16 -15.02
N SER A 37 4.22 -10.22 -14.10
CA SER A 37 5.40 -9.36 -14.10
C SER A 37 5.88 -8.93 -12.72
N TRP A 38 7.16 -8.51 -12.64
CA TRP A 38 7.75 -7.97 -11.41
C TRP A 38 7.07 -6.68 -10.90
N PRO A 39 6.71 -5.69 -11.74
CA PRO A 39 5.98 -4.50 -11.29
C PRO A 39 4.61 -4.84 -10.68
N GLU A 40 3.89 -5.78 -11.29
CA GLU A 40 2.59 -6.25 -10.81
C GLU A 40 2.71 -6.94 -9.44
N LEU A 41 3.68 -7.85 -9.29
CA LEU A 41 3.97 -8.50 -8.00
C LEU A 41 4.26 -7.48 -6.90
N LYS A 42 5.08 -6.47 -7.23
CA LYS A 42 5.44 -5.41 -6.30
C LYS A 42 4.23 -4.58 -5.88
N LYS A 43 3.33 -4.23 -6.82
CA LYS A 43 2.10 -3.49 -6.54
C LYS A 43 1.21 -4.26 -5.56
N ILE A 44 0.96 -5.54 -5.83
CA ILE A 44 0.09 -6.39 -4.99
C ILE A 44 0.73 -6.59 -3.61
N PHE A 45 2.04 -6.82 -3.55
CA PHE A 45 2.78 -6.93 -2.30
C PHE A 45 2.67 -5.66 -1.46
N ILE A 46 2.96 -4.48 -2.05
CA ILE A 46 2.85 -3.20 -1.36
C ILE A 46 1.40 -2.99 -0.90
N ASN A 47 0.41 -3.23 -1.74
CA ASN A 47 -0.99 -3.07 -1.35
C ASN A 47 -1.34 -3.97 -0.16
N TYR A 48 -1.05 -5.26 -0.24
CA TYR A 48 -1.40 -6.23 0.80
C TYR A 48 -0.74 -5.92 2.15
N PHE A 49 0.53 -5.55 2.16
CA PHE A 49 1.26 -5.27 3.40
C PHE A 49 1.19 -3.81 3.86
N SER A 50 0.80 -2.87 3.00
CA SER A 50 0.54 -1.47 3.38
C SER A 50 -0.85 -1.27 3.98
N LEU A 51 -1.79 -2.20 3.76
CA LEU A 51 -3.09 -2.21 4.44
C LEU A 51 -2.97 -2.44 5.96
N GLY A 52 -1.81 -2.84 6.46
CA GLY A 52 -1.49 -2.89 7.89
C GLY A 52 -0.93 -1.58 8.46
N LYS A 53 -0.73 -0.54 7.63
CA LYS A 53 -0.45 0.79 8.15
C LYS A 53 -1.73 1.31 8.84
N PRO A 54 -1.62 1.93 10.02
CA PRO A 54 -2.77 2.53 10.68
C PRO A 54 -3.50 3.39 9.67
N ALA A 55 -4.83 3.22 9.58
CA ALA A 55 -5.66 4.03 8.71
C ALA A 55 -5.30 5.49 8.99
N SER A 56 -4.83 6.17 7.95
CA SER A 56 -4.69 7.63 7.87
C SER A 56 -5.68 8.29 8.82
N ALA A 57 -5.15 8.99 9.84
CA ALA A 57 -5.96 9.69 10.81
C ALA A 57 -6.99 10.53 10.04
N PRO A 58 -8.27 10.55 10.45
CA PRO A 58 -9.25 11.39 9.79
C PRO A 58 -8.73 12.83 9.75
N VAL A 59 -8.98 13.57 8.66
CA VAL A 59 -8.61 15.01 8.57
C VAL A 59 -9.15 15.80 9.78
N GLN A 60 -10.25 15.33 10.36
CA GLN A 60 -10.82 15.83 11.62
C GLN A 60 -9.81 15.85 12.78
N HIS A 61 -8.89 14.88 12.84
CA HIS A 61 -7.85 14.79 13.85
C HIS A 61 -6.85 15.95 13.77
N LEU A 62 -6.63 16.54 12.59
CA LEU A 62 -5.77 17.73 12.45
C LEU A 62 -6.35 18.96 13.16
N HIS A 63 -7.68 19.04 13.30
CA HIS A 63 -8.32 20.14 14.01
C HIS A 63 -8.13 20.05 15.53
N ASP A 64 -7.86 18.85 16.04
CA ASP A 64 -7.66 18.60 17.46
C ASP A 64 -6.20 18.81 17.89
N ILE A 65 -5.27 18.94 16.94
CA ILE A 65 -3.85 19.19 17.22
C ILE A 65 -3.68 20.67 17.59
N ARG A 66 -3.51 20.92 18.90
CA ARG A 66 -3.21 22.24 19.45
C ARG A 66 -1.82 22.24 20.07
N GLN A 67 -1.15 23.39 20.02
CA GLN A 67 0.11 23.60 20.73
C GLN A 67 -0.17 23.63 22.24
N ALA A 68 0.58 22.84 23.01
CA ALA A 68 0.49 22.91 24.46
C ALA A 68 1.25 24.14 25.00
N GLU A 69 0.83 24.67 26.16
CA GLU A 69 1.42 25.90 26.74
C GLU A 69 2.92 25.78 27.02
N SER A 70 3.41 24.59 27.32
CA SER A 70 4.83 24.30 27.58
C SER A 70 5.58 23.74 26.37
N GLU A 71 4.92 23.59 25.22
CA GLU A 71 5.51 22.99 24.04
C GLU A 71 6.22 24.03 23.15
N PRO A 72 7.51 23.83 22.81
CA PRO A 72 8.19 24.65 21.83
C PRO A 72 7.52 24.56 20.45
N LEU A 73 7.41 25.69 19.76
CA LEU A 73 6.75 25.78 18.45
C LEU A 73 7.29 24.76 17.43
N GLN A 74 8.59 24.50 17.45
CA GLN A 74 9.22 23.52 16.56
C GLN A 74 8.69 22.09 16.80
N SER A 75 8.49 21.70 18.05
CA SER A 75 7.92 20.39 18.42
C SER A 75 6.48 20.29 17.90
N TYR A 76 5.69 21.34 18.11
CA TYR A 76 4.32 21.40 17.62
C TYR A 76 4.25 21.24 16.10
N LEU A 77 5.05 22.00 15.36
CA LEU A 77 5.09 21.93 13.89
C LEU A 77 5.53 20.55 13.38
N SER A 78 6.46 19.88 14.08
CA SER A 78 6.86 18.51 13.74
C SER A 78 5.69 17.53 13.86
N ARG A 79 4.98 17.54 15.00
CA ARG A 79 3.80 16.68 15.23
C ARG A 79 2.69 16.97 14.23
N PHE A 80 2.40 18.24 14.00
CA PHE A 80 1.38 18.66 13.04
C PHE A 80 1.69 18.17 11.62
N ASN A 81 2.95 18.27 11.19
CA ASN A 81 3.38 17.78 9.87
C ASN A 81 3.33 16.26 9.75
N GLU A 82 3.70 15.52 10.80
CA GLU A 82 3.59 14.06 10.82
C GLU A 82 2.13 13.60 10.67
N GLU A 83 1.22 14.20 11.42
CA GLU A 83 -0.22 13.92 11.34
C GLU A 83 -0.81 14.34 9.97
N MET A 84 -0.34 15.45 9.40
CA MET A 84 -0.69 15.87 8.04
C MET A 84 -0.28 14.84 6.99
N LEU A 85 0.92 14.27 7.11
CA LEU A 85 1.42 13.24 6.20
C LEU A 85 0.60 11.94 6.32
N LEU A 86 0.22 11.57 7.54
CA LEU A 86 -0.69 10.45 7.79
C LEU A 86 -2.07 10.69 7.15
N CYS A 87 -2.61 11.91 7.22
CA CYS A 87 -3.89 12.28 6.59
C CYS A 87 -3.82 12.26 5.04
N ALA A 88 -2.68 12.63 4.45
CA ALA A 88 -2.51 12.73 3.00
C ALA A 88 -2.42 11.38 2.27
N GLU A 89 -2.07 10.29 2.97
CA GLU A 89 -1.87 8.94 2.37
C GLU A 89 -3.16 8.30 1.77
N ARG A 90 -4.35 8.91 1.89
CA ARG A 90 -5.59 8.43 1.23
C ARG A 90 -5.84 8.92 -0.19
N ARG A 91 -5.17 9.96 -0.69
CA ARG A 91 -5.60 10.60 -1.96
C ARG A 91 -5.26 9.80 -3.23
N ILE A 92 -4.35 8.82 -3.16
CA ILE A 92 -3.81 8.15 -4.37
C ILE A 92 -4.40 6.74 -4.57
N GLY A 93 -5.00 6.12 -3.54
CA GLY A 93 -5.42 4.71 -3.58
C GLY A 93 -6.89 4.44 -3.91
N HIS A 94 -7.79 5.41 -3.76
CA HIS A 94 -9.24 5.12 -3.79
C HIS A 94 -9.90 5.27 -5.18
N GLU A 95 -9.29 6.00 -6.12
CA GLU A 95 -9.92 6.23 -7.44
C GLU A 95 -9.64 5.12 -8.47
N SER A 96 -8.59 4.32 -8.27
CA SER A 96 -8.22 3.27 -9.24
C SER A 96 -8.99 1.96 -9.06
N PHE A 97 -9.66 1.74 -7.92
CA PHE A 97 -10.41 0.49 -7.67
C PHE A 97 -11.88 0.56 -8.15
N LEU A 98 -12.45 1.75 -8.35
CA LEU A 98 -13.85 1.90 -8.73
C LEU A 98 -14.10 1.89 -10.26
N LEU A 99 -13.06 2.01 -11.08
CA LEU A 99 -13.19 2.03 -12.54
C LEU A 99 -13.02 0.64 -13.19
N GLU A 100 -12.43 -0.34 -12.51
CA GLU A 100 -12.24 -1.69 -13.06
C GLU A 100 -13.46 -2.61 -12.85
N GLY A 101 -14.39 -2.26 -11.94
CA GLY A 101 -15.51 -3.12 -11.52
C GLY A 101 -16.81 -2.99 -12.33
N ARG A 102 -16.84 -2.19 -13.41
CA ARG A 102 -18.09 -1.94 -14.19
C ARG A 102 -18.11 -2.51 -15.61
N SER A 103 -17.09 -3.26 -16.04
CA SER A 103 -17.03 -3.76 -17.43
C SER A 103 -17.33 -5.26 -17.60
N GLN A 104 -17.94 -5.92 -16.61
CA GLN A 104 -18.46 -7.29 -16.77
C GLN A 104 -19.90 -7.40 -16.27
N GLN A 105 -20.82 -6.82 -17.03
CA GLN A 105 -22.22 -7.25 -17.03
C GLN A 105 -22.90 -6.80 -18.34
N GLU A 106 -22.60 -7.51 -19.42
CA GLU A 106 -23.59 -7.69 -20.49
C GLU A 106 -24.33 -9.00 -20.21
N PRO A 107 -25.66 -8.98 -20.03
CA PRO A 107 -26.44 -10.19 -20.18
C PRO A 107 -26.65 -10.45 -21.67
N HIS A 108 -26.15 -11.58 -22.15
CA HIS A 108 -26.75 -12.25 -23.30
C HIS A 108 -28.25 -12.43 -23.04
N ASN A 109 -29.09 -11.91 -23.94
CA ASN A 109 -30.43 -12.42 -24.13
C ASN A 109 -30.90 -12.15 -25.57
N ILE A 110 -31.05 -13.29 -26.27
CA ILE A 110 -31.89 -13.62 -27.44
C ILE A 110 -31.66 -12.83 -28.72
#